data_AF-A0A0L0T4L6-F1
#
_entry.id   AF-A0A0L0T4L6-F1
#
_cell.length_a   1.000
_cell.length_b   1.000
_cell.length_c   1.000
_cell.angle_alpha   90.00
_cell.angle_beta   90.00
_cell.angle_gamma   90.00
#
_symmetry.space_group_name_H-M   'P 1'
#
loop_
_entity.id
_entity.type
_entity.pdbx_description
1 polymer ?
#
loop_
_entity_poly.entity_id
_entity_poly.type
_entity_poly.pdbx_seq_one_letter_code
_entity_poly.pdbx_strand_id
1 'polypeptide(L)'
;MDVLKDLTKKHSGVPQDIKKRLKDYQNLFNLLYGEGKETVYSFTNKKRNQEKRFGRLYATSTSLQGMKKDFRSALAAGVLQDIDMVAAAPSIFKTILSVYNLNSKALDLYLENRDEALSKYKLKEKSNFLSVIFTKHPPQGLHPELMEMHKTLYNVAYPQIAADYPVIVQFSKECSASVVNKGSAMANVFQAAESIILMEAIEFFRERDIAPSVLCFDGVMLVKNERVNEQLLEELHQHTVQQTGFDVKWAEKPIVHNHTTLQEKDFPDHCDDPKAFVAEVLKREPSYDQEWVFKVEHHIGRLKDKDDQENYKEVLKCYMGEFCRKDLYVGKYYFRTSIHDPWLLKVPGETVGMTIHHLLGQYMPQVKTRIFDFHKPTWGEQSGKCFIEHFNAFPGCAATNLGCHVERDEVAPYLDYILQVICSNRETEYTYVLKWMQELFTSSKANGVVLCITGLEGTGKGFFYQTLSEHLLGKELCLTLNNADQFLAQTFNSELEKKSLVLFDEMPAVGFKQRRSMFDKLKNMTMDDKIIINEKSMRRDVAKNMNNFMINSNNEAILPLTAPGR
;
A
#
# COMPACT_ATOMS: atom_id res chain seq x y z
N MET A 1 3.66 -14.35 41.89
CA MET A 1 4.79 -15.30 41.72
C MET A 1 4.44 -16.51 40.86
N ASP A 2 3.26 -17.11 41.03
CA ASP A 2 2.90 -18.32 40.27
C ASP A 2 2.74 -18.06 38.76
N VAL A 3 2.18 -16.92 38.38
CA VAL A 3 2.14 -16.46 36.97
C VAL A 3 3.55 -16.34 36.37
N LEU A 4 4.51 -15.78 37.11
CA LEU A 4 5.89 -15.65 36.65
C LEU A 4 6.57 -17.02 36.47
N LYS A 5 6.35 -17.95 37.40
CA LYS A 5 6.83 -19.34 37.31
C LYS A 5 6.22 -20.08 36.14
N ASP A 6 4.95 -19.82 35.82
CA ASP A 6 4.27 -20.46 34.70
C ASP A 6 4.79 -19.95 33.35
N LEU A 7 4.94 -18.63 33.21
CA LEU A 7 5.45 -18.00 31.99
C LEU A 7 6.91 -18.41 31.67
N THR A 8 7.73 -18.73 32.69
CA THR A 8 9.13 -19.18 32.49
C THR A 8 9.28 -20.67 32.16
N LYS A 9 8.21 -21.48 32.18
CA LYS A 9 8.23 -22.90 31.80
C LYS A 9 8.63 -23.10 30.34
N LYS A 10 9.22 -24.26 30.04
CA LYS A 10 9.69 -24.61 28.69
C LYS A 10 8.57 -24.55 27.63
N HIS A 11 7.35 -24.98 27.99
CA HIS A 11 6.19 -25.12 27.10
C HIS A 11 5.17 -23.97 27.16
N SER A 12 5.50 -22.83 27.77
CA SER A 12 4.56 -21.72 27.98
C SER A 12 4.18 -20.91 26.72
N GLY A 13 4.60 -21.32 25.52
CA GLY A 13 4.40 -20.54 24.28
C GLY A 13 5.18 -19.21 24.21
N VAL A 14 5.85 -18.78 25.30
CA VAL A 14 6.58 -17.51 25.34
C VAL A 14 7.88 -17.57 24.51
N PRO A 15 8.16 -16.58 23.64
CA PRO A 15 9.43 -16.44 22.92
C PRO A 15 10.66 -16.49 23.83
N GLN A 16 11.79 -17.01 23.32
CA GLN A 16 12.99 -17.27 24.13
C GLN A 16 13.65 -15.99 24.69
N ASP A 17 13.64 -14.90 23.92
CA ASP A 17 14.14 -13.59 24.35
C ASP A 17 13.35 -13.03 25.54
N ILE A 18 12.02 -13.20 25.52
CA ILE A 18 11.13 -12.80 26.60
C ILE A 18 11.28 -13.73 27.80
N LYS A 19 11.38 -15.05 27.59
CA LYS A 19 11.67 -16.02 28.66
C LYS A 19 12.95 -15.69 29.40
N LYS A 20 14.00 -15.26 28.70
CA LYS A 20 15.25 -14.82 29.33
C LYS A 20 15.00 -13.62 30.26
N ARG A 21 14.32 -12.59 29.78
CA ARG A 21 13.96 -11.41 30.61
C ARG A 21 13.08 -11.76 31.81
N LEU A 22 12.11 -12.67 31.64
CA LEU A 22 11.26 -13.14 32.73
C LEU A 22 12.03 -13.96 33.77
N LYS A 23 13.02 -14.76 33.34
CA LYS A 23 13.94 -15.46 34.26
C LYS A 23 14.85 -14.48 34.99
N ASP A 24 15.38 -13.47 34.31
CA ASP A 24 16.19 -12.43 34.95
C ASP A 24 15.35 -11.67 36.00
N TYR A 25 14.09 -11.35 35.68
CA TYR A 25 13.15 -10.76 36.63
C TYR A 25 12.82 -11.71 37.79
N GLN A 26 12.60 -13.00 37.52
CA GLN A 26 12.35 -14.02 38.54
C GLN A 26 13.54 -14.19 39.50
N ASN A 27 14.76 -14.20 38.97
CA ASN A 27 15.98 -14.30 39.76
C ASN A 27 16.16 -13.05 40.63
N LEU A 28 15.98 -11.87 40.05
CA LEU A 28 16.05 -10.60 40.79
C LEU A 28 14.99 -10.52 41.89
N PHE A 29 13.75 -10.91 41.56
CA PHE A 29 12.66 -10.98 42.52
C PHE A 29 13.02 -11.92 43.67
N ASN A 30 13.46 -13.15 43.39
CA ASN A 30 13.86 -14.11 44.44
C ASN A 30 15.03 -13.63 45.31
N LEU A 31 15.98 -12.90 44.72
CA LEU A 31 17.16 -12.37 45.43
C LEU A 31 16.83 -11.19 46.34
N LEU A 32 15.83 -10.37 45.98
CA LEU A 32 15.55 -9.09 46.64
C LEU A 32 14.17 -9.04 47.32
N TYR A 33 13.40 -10.13 47.29
CA TYR A 33 12.07 -10.20 47.88
C TYR A 33 12.13 -9.96 49.39
N GLY A 34 11.50 -8.89 49.86
CA GLY A 34 11.51 -8.51 51.28
C GLY A 34 12.65 -7.57 51.70
N GLU A 35 13.66 -7.32 50.85
CA GLU A 35 14.76 -6.38 51.17
C GLU A 35 14.43 -4.90 50.87
N GLY A 36 13.31 -4.61 50.20
CA GLY A 36 12.80 -3.23 50.03
C GLY A 36 13.66 -2.31 49.17
N LYS A 37 14.44 -2.81 48.19
CA LYS A 37 15.22 -1.93 47.30
C LYS A 37 14.32 -1.15 46.34
N GLU A 38 14.43 0.17 46.38
CA GLU A 38 13.75 1.06 45.45
C GLU A 38 14.27 0.91 44.01
N THR A 39 13.36 0.97 43.04
CA THR A 39 13.74 1.05 41.62
C THR A 39 14.25 2.45 41.31
N VAL A 40 15.51 2.57 40.90
CA VAL A 40 16.09 3.86 40.52
C VAL A 40 15.71 4.20 39.09
N TYR A 41 15.13 5.38 38.89
CA TYR A 41 14.78 5.91 37.58
C TYR A 41 15.74 7.02 37.13
N SER A 42 16.04 7.09 35.84
CA SER A 42 16.86 8.17 35.26
C SER A 42 16.37 8.58 33.86
N PHE A 43 16.74 9.79 33.43
CA PHE A 43 16.47 10.24 32.07
C PHE A 43 17.40 9.54 31.08
N THR A 44 16.86 9.09 29.95
CA THR A 44 17.64 8.45 28.89
C THR A 44 18.13 9.46 27.86
N ASN A 45 19.36 9.26 27.37
CA ASN A 45 20.20 10.12 26.51
C ASN A 45 21.15 11.08 27.26
N LYS A 46 22.45 10.77 27.15
CA LYS A 46 23.56 11.69 27.43
C LYS A 46 24.07 12.22 26.09
N LYS A 47 24.09 13.54 25.89
CA LYS A 47 24.93 14.14 24.83
C LYS A 47 26.35 14.22 25.40
N ARG A 48 27.38 14.21 24.53
CA ARG A 48 28.79 14.29 24.95
C ARG A 48 28.95 15.48 25.92
N ASN A 49 29.30 15.19 27.18
CA ASN A 49 29.47 16.16 28.28
C ASN A 49 28.21 16.89 28.79
N GLN A 50 26.98 16.46 28.47
CA GLN A 50 25.74 17.04 29.01
C GLN A 50 24.69 15.99 29.33
N GLU A 51 24.11 16.08 30.53
CA GLU A 51 23.06 15.19 31.03
C GLU A 51 21.68 15.78 30.78
N LYS A 52 20.78 14.99 30.18
CA LYS A 52 19.37 15.37 30.03
C LYS A 52 18.69 15.29 31.39
N ARG A 53 18.03 16.37 31.82
CA ARG A 53 17.33 16.47 33.13
C ARG A 53 15.81 16.64 33.02
N PHE A 54 15.24 16.21 31.90
CA PHE A 54 13.82 16.34 31.62
C PHE A 54 13.33 15.23 30.67
N GLY A 55 12.01 15.10 30.55
CA GLY A 55 11.35 14.08 29.74
C GLY A 55 11.10 12.80 30.54
N ARG A 56 10.78 11.70 29.87
CA ARG A 56 10.41 10.45 30.56
C ARG A 56 11.54 9.86 31.39
N LEU A 57 11.19 9.40 32.58
CA LEU A 57 12.03 8.61 33.48
C LEU A 57 11.97 7.13 33.13
N TYR A 58 13.14 6.49 33.06
CA TYR A 58 13.26 5.07 32.77
C TYR A 58 13.96 4.33 33.91
N ALA A 59 13.44 3.16 34.26
CA ALA A 59 14.06 2.29 35.26
C ALA A 59 15.47 1.88 34.81
N THR A 60 16.45 2.04 35.70
CA THR A 60 17.85 1.66 35.47
C THR A 60 18.11 0.18 35.70
N SER A 61 17.22 -0.48 36.44
CA SER A 61 17.24 -1.92 36.76
C SER A 61 16.09 -2.66 36.06
N THR A 62 16.06 -3.99 36.20
CA THR A 62 14.98 -4.82 35.66
C THR A 62 13.64 -4.41 36.31
N SER A 63 12.74 -3.83 35.52
CA SER A 63 11.45 -3.31 35.97
C SER A 63 10.32 -3.74 35.03
N LEU A 64 9.10 -3.79 35.57
CA LEU A 64 7.88 -3.99 34.78
C LEU A 64 7.72 -2.92 33.70
N GLN A 65 8.27 -1.71 33.88
CA GLN A 65 8.23 -0.64 32.88
C GLN A 65 8.83 -1.07 31.52
N GLY A 66 9.90 -1.87 31.53
CA GLY A 66 10.57 -2.35 30.33
C GLY A 66 9.98 -3.63 29.73
N MET A 67 8.93 -4.20 30.34
CA MET A 67 8.27 -5.41 29.87
C MET A 67 7.22 -5.11 28.81
N LYS A 68 7.05 -6.03 27.85
CA LYS A 68 5.94 -5.96 26.88
C LYS A 68 4.60 -5.94 27.62
N LYS A 69 3.63 -5.20 27.07
CA LYS A 69 2.33 -4.92 27.69
C LYS A 69 1.61 -6.17 28.19
N ASP A 70 1.59 -7.26 27.43
CA ASP A 70 0.85 -8.48 27.81
C ASP A 70 1.45 -9.13 29.06
N PHE A 71 2.77 -9.29 29.09
CA PHE A 71 3.48 -9.85 30.25
C PHE A 71 3.42 -8.93 31.46
N ARG A 72 3.54 -7.61 31.23
CA ARG A 72 3.37 -6.62 32.29
C ARG A 72 1.97 -6.71 32.90
N SER A 73 0.94 -6.79 32.07
CA SER A 73 -0.45 -6.89 32.51
C SER A 73 -0.71 -8.20 33.25
N ALA A 74 -0.18 -9.33 32.77
CA ALA A 74 -0.30 -10.62 33.44
C ALA A 74 0.38 -10.63 34.83
N LEU A 75 1.53 -9.97 34.97
CA LEU A 75 2.24 -9.88 36.25
C LEU A 75 1.63 -8.86 37.21
N ALA A 76 1.00 -7.81 36.69
CA ALA A 76 0.35 -6.74 37.47
C ALA A 76 -1.08 -7.09 37.89
N ALA A 77 -1.78 -7.94 37.14
CA ALA A 77 -3.18 -8.27 37.34
C ALA A 77 -3.46 -8.77 38.77
N GLY A 78 -4.46 -8.15 39.41
CA GLY A 78 -4.89 -8.50 40.78
C GLY A 78 -3.98 -7.99 41.90
N VAL A 79 -2.79 -7.47 41.58
CA VAL A 79 -1.79 -7.01 42.56
C VAL A 79 -1.56 -5.50 42.48
N LEU A 80 -1.61 -4.93 41.28
CA LEU A 80 -1.40 -3.50 41.04
C LEU A 80 -2.68 -2.86 40.46
N GLN A 81 -2.83 -1.55 40.68
CA GLN A 81 -3.81 -0.69 40.00
C GLN A 81 -3.04 0.26 39.07
N ASP A 82 -3.48 0.39 37.80
CA ASP A 82 -2.83 1.22 36.77
C ASP A 82 -3.55 2.57 36.68
N ILE A 83 -2.94 3.62 37.23
CA ILE A 83 -3.50 4.97 37.26
C ILE A 83 -2.87 5.80 36.15
N ASP A 84 -3.67 6.16 35.14
CA ASP A 84 -3.23 6.85 33.92
C ASP A 84 -3.82 8.28 33.86
N MET A 85 -3.06 9.19 33.28
CA MET A 85 -3.55 10.50 32.86
C MET A 85 -4.58 10.35 31.72
N VAL A 86 -5.74 10.99 31.88
CA VAL A 86 -6.80 10.99 30.87
C VAL A 86 -6.45 11.99 29.77
N ALA A 87 -6.26 11.47 28.55
CA ALA A 87 -5.94 12.27 27.36
C ALA A 87 -4.71 13.19 27.57
N ALA A 88 -3.65 12.65 28.19
CA ALA A 88 -2.45 13.38 28.60
C ALA A 88 -1.96 14.42 27.57
N ALA A 89 -1.67 14.00 26.33
CA ALA A 89 -1.14 14.91 25.31
C ALA A 89 -2.11 16.06 24.94
N PRO A 90 -3.37 15.81 24.55
CA PRO A 90 -4.35 16.87 24.33
C PRO A 90 -4.52 17.84 25.51
N SER A 91 -4.64 17.31 26.74
CA SER A 91 -4.82 18.11 27.96
C SER A 91 -3.61 19.01 28.27
N ILE A 92 -2.40 18.45 28.15
CA ILE A 92 -1.15 19.19 28.34
C ILE A 92 -1.00 20.27 27.27
N PHE A 93 -1.23 19.96 26.00
CA PHE A 93 -1.10 20.96 24.93
C PHE A 93 -2.18 22.05 25.01
N LYS A 94 -3.40 21.74 25.49
CA LYS A 94 -4.41 22.78 25.77
C LYS A 94 -3.89 23.79 26.80
N THR A 95 -3.31 23.29 27.90
CA THR A 95 -2.69 24.16 28.92
C THR A 95 -1.53 24.96 28.35
N ILE A 96 -0.59 24.32 27.63
CA ILE A 96 0.56 25.01 27.03
C ILE A 96 0.10 26.12 26.09
N LEU A 97 -0.87 25.86 25.21
CA LEU A 97 -1.39 26.87 24.30
C LEU A 97 -1.97 28.07 25.07
N SER A 98 -2.70 27.82 26.16
CA SER A 98 -3.28 28.88 26.97
C SER A 98 -2.24 29.82 27.59
N VAL A 99 -1.07 29.29 27.99
CA VAL A 99 0.07 30.09 28.50
C VAL A 99 0.57 31.07 27.46
N TYR A 100 0.51 30.71 26.18
CA TYR A 100 0.88 31.57 25.06
C TYR A 100 -0.31 32.38 24.50
N ASN A 101 -1.44 32.45 25.21
CA ASN A 101 -2.68 33.09 24.76
C ASN A 101 -3.21 32.52 23.43
N LEU A 102 -3.03 31.21 23.22
CA LEU A 102 -3.49 30.48 22.04
C LEU A 102 -4.59 29.49 22.44
N ASN A 103 -5.45 29.15 21.48
CA ASN A 103 -6.50 28.16 21.66
C ASN A 103 -6.60 27.22 20.45
N SER A 104 -7.34 26.12 20.62
CA SER A 104 -7.59 25.19 19.53
C SER A 104 -8.92 24.48 19.71
N LYS A 105 -9.85 24.79 18.81
CA LYS A 105 -11.18 24.16 18.74
C LYS A 105 -11.11 22.63 18.66
N ALA A 106 -10.09 22.11 17.97
CA ALA A 106 -9.92 20.67 17.82
C ALA A 106 -9.47 19.99 19.11
N LEU A 107 -8.62 20.65 19.92
CA LEU A 107 -8.27 20.15 21.26
C LEU A 107 -9.47 20.24 22.19
N ASP A 108 -10.22 21.34 22.14
CA ASP A 108 -11.41 21.55 22.97
C ASP A 108 -12.45 20.46 22.70
N LEU A 109 -12.82 20.25 21.43
CA LEU A 109 -13.77 19.20 21.05
C LEU A 109 -13.27 17.79 21.43
N TYR A 110 -11.98 17.51 21.24
CA TYR A 110 -11.42 16.20 21.59
C TYR A 110 -11.49 15.91 23.10
N LEU A 111 -11.30 16.94 23.92
CA LEU A 111 -11.35 16.84 25.39
C LEU A 111 -12.79 16.81 25.93
N GLU A 112 -13.70 17.53 25.30
CA GLU A 112 -15.14 17.53 25.65
C GLU A 112 -15.81 16.22 25.23
N ASN A 113 -15.63 15.82 23.98
CA ASN A 113 -16.26 14.63 23.40
C ASN A 113 -15.36 13.98 22.34
N ARG A 114 -14.56 13.00 22.79
CA ARG A 114 -13.61 12.31 21.92
C ARG A 114 -14.27 11.62 20.73
N ASP A 115 -15.39 10.94 20.93
CA ASP A 115 -16.03 10.16 19.87
C ASP A 115 -16.61 11.07 18.78
N GLU A 116 -17.18 12.22 19.19
CA GLU A 116 -17.59 13.27 18.27
C GLU A 116 -16.41 13.86 17.51
N ALA A 117 -15.29 14.16 18.19
CA ALA A 117 -14.09 14.66 17.53
C ALA A 117 -13.55 13.69 16.49
N LEU A 118 -13.43 12.40 16.82
CA LEU A 118 -12.95 11.37 15.89
C LEU A 118 -13.88 11.22 14.69
N SER A 119 -15.19 11.21 14.92
CA SER A 119 -16.20 11.16 13.86
C SER A 119 -16.15 12.39 12.94
N LYS A 120 -16.19 13.60 13.52
CA LYS A 120 -16.12 14.88 12.80
C LYS A 120 -14.88 14.97 11.91
N TYR A 121 -13.74 14.53 12.44
CA TYR A 121 -12.46 14.60 11.74
C TYR A 121 -12.13 13.38 10.89
N LYS A 122 -13.05 12.41 10.78
CA LYS A 122 -12.88 11.17 10.01
C LYS A 122 -11.63 10.38 10.42
N LEU A 123 -11.33 10.37 11.72
CA LEU A 123 -10.21 9.63 12.30
C LEU A 123 -10.71 8.27 12.80
N LYS A 124 -10.00 7.18 12.47
CA LYS A 124 -10.39 5.82 12.86
C LYS A 124 -10.14 5.56 14.35
N GLU A 125 -9.02 6.07 14.86
CA GLU A 125 -8.56 5.81 16.21
C GLU A 125 -7.95 7.05 16.87
N LYS A 126 -7.89 7.05 18.21
CA LYS A 126 -7.19 8.09 18.99
C LYS A 126 -5.72 8.28 18.59
N SER A 127 -5.06 7.21 18.11
CA SER A 127 -3.68 7.23 17.63
C SER A 127 -3.50 8.19 16.44
N ASN A 128 -4.53 8.32 15.59
CA ASN A 128 -4.52 9.25 14.45
C ASN A 128 -4.60 10.72 14.91
N PHE A 129 -5.34 11.02 16.00
CA PHE A 129 -5.38 12.39 16.53
C PHE A 129 -4.03 12.77 17.16
N LEU A 130 -3.44 11.86 17.94
CA LEU A 130 -2.13 12.06 18.55
C LEU A 130 -1.02 12.22 17.51
N SER A 131 -1.10 11.51 16.38
CA SER A 131 -0.10 11.65 15.31
C SER A 131 -0.10 13.05 14.71
N VAL A 132 -1.26 13.72 14.62
CA VAL A 132 -1.37 15.11 14.18
C VAL A 132 -0.65 16.06 15.16
N ILE A 133 -0.75 15.82 16.47
CA ILE A 133 -0.08 16.64 17.49
C ILE A 133 1.45 16.55 17.37
N PHE A 134 2.00 15.36 17.12
CA PHE A 134 3.44 15.12 17.16
C PHE A 134 4.15 15.11 15.80
N THR A 135 3.41 15.09 14.70
CA THR A 135 4.00 15.15 13.36
C THR A 135 4.45 16.56 12.99
N LYS A 136 5.68 16.69 12.48
CA LYS A 136 6.16 17.93 11.88
C LYS A 136 5.36 18.29 10.61
N HIS A 137 4.93 17.29 9.85
CA HIS A 137 4.24 17.45 8.57
C HIS A 137 2.83 16.85 8.67
N PRO A 138 1.77 17.65 8.56
CA PRO A 138 0.42 17.14 8.67
C PRO A 138 0.08 16.26 7.44
N PRO A 139 -0.72 15.20 7.61
CA PRO A 139 -1.18 14.37 6.49
C PRO A 139 -1.95 15.19 5.44
N GLN A 140 -1.93 14.75 4.18
CA GLN A 140 -2.76 15.35 3.12
C GLN A 140 -4.25 15.05 3.38
N GLY A 141 -5.12 16.01 3.05
CA GLY A 141 -6.58 15.87 3.22
C GLY A 141 -7.09 15.99 4.66
N LEU A 142 -6.26 16.49 5.59
CA LEU A 142 -6.66 16.70 6.98
C LEU A 142 -7.81 17.72 7.10
N HIS A 143 -8.73 17.48 8.03
CA HIS A 143 -9.85 18.39 8.29
C HIS A 143 -9.34 19.82 8.62
N PRO A 144 -10.02 20.90 8.15
CA PRO A 144 -9.55 22.27 8.35
C PRO A 144 -9.23 22.66 9.80
N GLU A 145 -10.07 22.29 10.76
CA GLU A 145 -9.83 22.57 12.20
C GLU A 145 -8.60 21.83 12.75
N LEU A 146 -8.29 20.62 12.27
CA LEU A 146 -7.07 19.91 12.64
C LEU A 146 -5.83 20.54 11.99
N MET A 147 -5.97 21.04 10.76
CA MET A 147 -4.92 21.81 10.10
C MET A 147 -4.65 23.14 10.81
N GLU A 148 -5.70 23.80 11.30
CA GLU A 148 -5.61 25.01 12.14
C GLU A 148 -4.88 24.70 13.46
N MET A 149 -5.29 23.65 14.18
CA MET A 149 -4.58 23.17 15.38
C MET A 149 -3.09 22.93 15.10
N HIS A 150 -2.77 22.22 14.02
CA HIS A 150 -1.39 21.93 13.63
C HIS A 150 -0.58 23.21 13.39
N LYS A 151 -1.15 24.17 12.65
CA LYS A 151 -0.51 25.48 12.41
C LYS A 151 -0.30 26.24 13.71
N THR A 152 -1.30 26.27 14.61
CA THR A 152 -1.18 26.91 15.92
C THR A 152 -0.03 26.29 16.72
N LEU A 153 0.07 24.96 16.78
CA LEU A 153 1.14 24.26 17.48
C LEU A 153 2.52 24.53 16.88
N TYR A 154 2.70 24.40 15.56
CA TYR A 154 4.03 24.33 14.93
C TYR A 154 4.54 25.64 14.32
N ASN A 155 3.63 26.56 13.96
CA ASN A 155 3.98 27.83 13.34
C ASN A 155 3.84 29.01 14.30
N VAL A 156 2.99 28.90 15.34
CA VAL A 156 2.75 30.00 16.28
C VAL A 156 3.31 29.70 17.67
N ALA A 157 2.97 28.56 18.27
CA ALA A 157 3.42 28.19 19.62
C ALA A 157 4.88 27.74 19.64
N TYR A 158 5.29 26.84 18.73
CA TYR A 158 6.64 26.29 18.70
C TYR A 158 7.76 27.35 18.71
N PRO A 159 7.74 28.43 17.90
CA PRO A 159 8.79 29.45 17.96
C PRO A 159 8.95 30.10 19.33
N GLN A 160 7.85 30.31 20.06
CA GLN A 160 7.86 30.88 21.41
C GLN A 160 8.39 29.85 22.41
N ILE A 161 7.86 28.62 22.39
CA ILE A 161 8.33 27.50 23.22
C ILE A 161 9.82 27.23 23.01
N ALA A 162 10.30 27.29 21.77
CA ALA A 162 11.69 27.07 21.44
C ALA A 162 12.62 28.17 22.00
N ALA A 163 12.12 29.40 22.10
CA ALA A 163 12.84 30.53 22.69
C ALA A 163 12.88 30.44 24.22
N ASP A 164 11.77 30.05 24.85
CA ASP A 164 11.66 29.92 26.31
C ASP A 164 12.41 28.70 26.85
N TYR A 165 12.43 27.61 26.08
CA TYR A 165 13.01 26.33 26.49
C TYR A 165 14.11 25.84 25.52
N PRO A 166 15.22 26.58 25.34
CA PRO A 166 16.26 26.25 24.38
C PRO A 166 16.96 24.93 24.70
N VAL A 167 17.03 24.54 25.98
CA VAL A 167 17.57 23.25 26.42
C VAL A 167 16.75 22.08 25.84
N ILE A 168 15.42 22.21 25.75
CA ILE A 168 14.58 21.17 25.16
C ILE A 168 14.88 21.01 23.67
N VAL A 169 15.02 22.13 22.96
CA VAL A 169 15.38 22.18 21.53
C VAL A 169 16.74 21.51 21.31
N GLN A 170 17.72 21.81 22.17
CA GLN A 170 19.07 21.26 22.09
C GLN A 170 19.10 19.73 22.18
N PHE A 171 18.25 19.11 23.00
CA PHE A 171 18.17 17.65 23.16
C PHE A 171 17.20 16.97 22.17
N SER A 172 16.67 17.70 21.21
CA SER A 172 15.77 17.16 20.19
C SER A 172 16.53 16.58 19.00
N LYS A 173 15.90 15.65 18.28
CA LYS A 173 16.48 15.06 17.06
C LYS A 173 16.61 16.12 15.97
N GLU A 174 17.58 15.96 15.07
CA GLU A 174 17.76 16.81 13.89
C GLU A 174 17.20 16.10 12.64
N CYS A 175 16.57 16.86 11.74
CA CYS A 175 16.12 16.35 10.42
C CYS A 175 17.24 16.38 9.38
N SER A 176 18.15 17.34 9.52
CA SER A 176 19.36 17.53 8.73
C SER A 176 20.36 18.28 9.61
N ALA A 177 21.64 18.35 9.22
CA ALA A 177 22.67 19.02 10.00
C ALA A 177 22.19 20.40 10.48
N SER A 178 22.15 20.59 11.81
CA SER A 178 21.76 21.83 12.48
C SER A 178 20.29 22.26 12.30
N VAL A 179 19.42 21.39 11.77
CA VAL A 179 17.98 21.67 11.62
C VAL A 179 17.19 20.77 12.56
N VAL A 180 16.61 21.36 13.60
CA VAL A 180 15.84 20.63 14.61
C VAL A 180 14.55 20.04 14.03
N ASN A 181 14.28 18.79 14.38
CA ASN A 181 12.99 18.16 14.16
C ASN A 181 11.97 18.74 15.16
N LYS A 182 11.13 19.66 14.69
CA LYS A 182 10.07 20.27 15.52
C LYS A 182 9.17 19.24 16.19
N GLY A 183 8.86 18.11 15.52
CA GLY A 183 8.07 17.03 16.13
C GLY A 183 8.77 16.39 17.32
N SER A 184 10.08 16.16 17.23
CA SER A 184 10.89 15.69 18.35
C SER A 184 10.94 16.71 19.50
N ALA A 185 10.98 18.00 19.20
CA ALA A 185 10.96 19.05 20.21
C ALA A 185 9.61 19.10 20.95
N MET A 186 8.50 19.10 20.22
CA MET A 186 7.15 19.06 20.82
C MET A 186 6.93 17.80 21.65
N ALA A 187 7.45 16.64 21.21
CA ALA A 187 7.42 15.41 22.01
C ALA A 187 8.22 15.54 23.31
N ASN A 188 9.39 16.17 23.27
CA ASN A 188 10.21 16.42 24.46
C ASN A 188 9.54 17.42 25.43
N VAL A 189 8.86 18.45 24.92
CA VAL A 189 8.05 19.39 25.72
C VAL A 189 6.93 18.66 26.44
N PHE A 190 6.14 17.87 25.70
CA PHE A 190 5.09 17.04 26.27
C PHE A 190 5.64 16.11 27.36
N GLN A 191 6.72 15.37 27.09
CA GLN A 191 7.31 14.44 28.06
C GLN A 191 7.85 15.14 29.32
N ALA A 192 8.32 16.38 29.20
CA ALA A 192 8.76 17.17 30.34
C ALA A 192 7.58 17.52 31.25
N ALA A 193 6.49 18.05 30.68
CA ALA A 193 5.27 18.33 31.41
C ALA A 193 4.63 17.05 32.01
N GLU A 194 4.54 15.98 31.21
CA GLU A 194 4.07 14.66 31.64
C GLU A 194 4.83 14.17 32.88
N SER A 195 6.16 14.32 32.89
CA SER A 195 6.95 13.85 34.02
C SER A 195 6.78 14.71 35.27
N ILE A 196 6.63 16.03 35.12
CA ILE A 196 6.35 16.94 36.25
C ILE A 196 5.03 16.54 36.93
N ILE A 197 3.96 16.38 36.14
CA ILE A 197 2.63 15.99 36.64
C ILE A 197 2.69 14.61 37.31
N LEU A 198 3.40 13.67 36.72
CA LEU A 198 3.56 12.33 37.29
C LEU A 198 4.33 12.35 38.62
N MET A 199 5.36 13.20 38.76
CA MET A 199 6.13 13.28 40.00
C MET A 199 5.29 13.86 41.14
N GLU A 200 4.47 14.89 40.89
CA GLU A 200 3.53 15.40 41.90
C GLU A 200 2.50 14.33 42.30
N ALA A 201 2.03 13.53 41.35
CA ALA A 201 1.13 12.41 41.66
C ALA A 201 1.79 11.37 42.57
N ILE A 202 3.08 11.08 42.37
CA ILE A 202 3.85 10.17 43.23
C ILE A 202 3.94 10.70 44.66
N GLU A 203 4.27 11.99 44.82
CA GLU A 203 4.35 12.61 46.14
C GLU A 203 2.99 12.62 46.83
N PHE A 204 1.90 12.96 46.12
CA PHE A 204 0.54 12.88 46.63
C PHE A 204 0.17 11.50 47.21
N PHE A 205 0.56 10.42 46.52
CA PHE A 205 0.32 9.06 47.00
C PHE A 205 1.23 8.68 48.17
N ARG A 206 2.51 9.08 48.14
CA ARG A 206 3.47 8.84 49.24
C ARG A 206 3.02 9.49 50.54
N GLU A 207 2.56 10.73 50.49
CA GLU A 207 2.02 11.46 51.65
C GLU A 207 0.80 10.78 52.30
N ARG A 208 0.12 9.88 51.57
CA ARG A 208 -1.07 9.14 52.01
C ARG A 208 -0.78 7.67 52.31
N ASP A 209 0.49 7.29 52.42
CA ASP A 209 0.96 5.93 52.62
C ASP A 209 0.44 4.96 51.55
N ILE A 210 0.35 5.42 50.30
CA ILE A 210 0.00 4.61 49.13
C ILE A 210 1.28 4.42 48.32
N ALA A 211 1.85 3.22 48.37
CA ALA A 211 3.15 2.94 47.77
C ALA A 211 3.09 2.92 46.23
N PRO A 212 3.77 3.85 45.54
CA PRO A 212 3.96 3.79 44.10
C PRO A 212 4.92 2.64 43.76
N SER A 213 4.57 1.82 42.76
CA SER A 213 5.35 0.64 42.41
C SER A 213 6.15 0.85 41.11
N VAL A 214 5.47 1.18 40.01
CA VAL A 214 6.10 1.23 38.69
C VAL A 214 5.67 2.47 37.94
N LEU A 215 6.63 3.26 37.47
CA LEU A 215 6.35 4.39 36.57
C LEU A 215 6.16 3.87 35.15
N CYS A 216 5.05 4.23 34.51
CA CYS A 216 4.67 3.76 33.19
C CYS A 216 4.23 4.93 32.30
N PHE A 217 5.18 5.77 31.89
CA PHE A 217 4.93 6.90 30.98
C PHE A 217 3.91 7.90 31.51
N ASP A 218 2.70 7.92 30.95
CA ASP A 218 1.57 8.77 31.33
C ASP A 218 0.81 8.25 32.56
N GLY A 219 1.34 7.23 33.24
CA GLY A 219 0.72 6.65 34.43
C GLY A 219 1.70 6.06 35.44
N VAL A 220 1.13 5.66 36.57
CA VAL A 220 1.81 4.99 37.67
C VAL A 220 1.00 3.76 38.09
N MET A 221 1.69 2.63 38.23
CA MET A 221 1.12 1.44 38.85
C MET A 221 1.33 1.50 40.36
N LEU A 222 0.24 1.46 41.11
CA LEU A 222 0.22 1.46 42.56
C LEU A 222 0.01 0.03 43.06
N VAL A 223 0.52 -0.29 44.25
CA VAL A 223 0.09 -1.51 44.94
C VAL A 223 -1.41 -1.40 45.22
N LYS A 224 -2.19 -2.42 44.85
CA LYS A 224 -3.64 -2.39 44.95
C LYS A 224 -4.08 -2.00 46.36
N ASN A 225 -4.89 -0.95 46.45
CA ASN A 225 -5.35 -0.36 47.69
C ASN A 225 -6.79 0.16 47.51
N GLU A 226 -7.71 -0.27 48.36
CA GLU A 226 -9.13 0.11 48.28
C GLU A 226 -9.37 1.62 48.43
N ARG A 227 -8.40 2.36 48.99
CA ARG A 227 -8.44 3.83 49.08
C ARG A 227 -8.29 4.52 47.72
N VAL A 228 -7.73 3.84 46.72
CA VAL A 228 -7.59 4.38 45.36
C VAL A 228 -8.91 4.18 44.63
N ASN A 229 -9.77 5.18 44.73
CA ASN A 229 -11.11 5.23 44.16
C ASN A 229 -11.33 6.58 43.43
N GLU A 230 -12.50 6.76 42.81
CA GLU A 230 -12.81 7.97 42.03
C GLU A 230 -12.67 9.27 42.84
N GLN A 231 -13.02 9.26 44.14
CA GLN A 231 -12.87 10.43 45.01
C GLN A 231 -11.40 10.80 45.20
N LEU A 232 -10.53 9.82 45.47
CA LEU A 232 -9.10 10.07 45.60
C LEU A 232 -8.47 10.54 44.27
N LEU A 233 -8.95 10.03 43.13
CA LEU A 233 -8.49 10.45 41.81
C LEU A 233 -8.91 11.90 41.50
N GLU A 234 -10.06 12.35 41.98
CA GLU A 234 -10.46 13.76 41.91
C GLU A 234 -9.57 14.64 42.83
N GLU A 235 -9.28 14.20 44.06
CA GLU A 235 -8.33 14.91 44.94
C GLU A 235 -6.93 15.01 44.30
N LEU A 236 -6.47 13.93 43.65
CA LEU A 236 -5.23 13.91 42.90
C LEU A 236 -5.27 14.90 41.71
N HIS A 237 -6.37 14.95 40.97
CA HIS A 237 -6.56 15.93 39.90
C HIS A 237 -6.43 17.35 40.44
N GLN A 238 -7.18 17.71 41.48
CA GLN A 238 -7.11 19.04 42.09
C GLN A 238 -5.70 19.39 42.58
N HIS A 239 -5.04 18.44 43.25
CA HIS A 239 -3.67 18.61 43.72
C HIS A 239 -2.68 18.86 42.57
N THR A 240 -2.72 18.02 41.53
CA THR A 240 -1.81 18.14 40.38
C THR A 240 -2.06 19.41 39.56
N VAL A 241 -3.32 19.86 39.42
CA VAL A 241 -3.62 21.17 38.82
C VAL A 241 -3.03 22.30 39.67
N GLN A 242 -3.19 22.23 41.00
CA GLN A 242 -2.68 23.26 41.90
C GLN A 242 -1.14 23.36 41.87
N GLN A 243 -0.44 22.24 41.86
CA GLN A 243 1.03 22.22 41.91
C GLN A 243 1.68 22.50 40.56
N THR A 244 1.06 22.07 39.45
CA THR A 244 1.70 22.10 38.13
C THR A 244 1.07 23.06 37.14
N GLY A 245 -0.16 23.50 37.40
CA GLY A 245 -0.97 24.31 36.47
C GLY A 245 -1.56 23.53 35.29
N PHE A 246 -1.27 22.22 35.15
CA PHE A 246 -1.81 21.40 34.07
C PHE A 246 -3.15 20.76 34.47
N ASP A 247 -4.20 21.10 33.73
CA ASP A 247 -5.52 20.49 33.92
C ASP A 247 -5.59 19.12 33.21
N VAL A 248 -5.16 18.08 33.93
CA VAL A 248 -5.11 16.69 33.44
C VAL A 248 -5.80 15.78 34.46
N LYS A 249 -6.94 15.20 34.07
CA LYS A 249 -7.68 14.24 34.91
C LYS A 249 -6.95 12.90 35.01
N TRP A 250 -7.29 12.11 36.03
CA TRP A 250 -6.75 10.79 36.28
C TRP A 250 -7.83 9.72 36.25
N ALA A 251 -7.50 8.52 35.79
CA ALA A 251 -8.41 7.38 35.78
C ALA A 251 -7.68 6.08 36.06
N GLU A 252 -8.34 5.15 36.77
CA GLU A 252 -7.89 3.77 36.82
C GLU A 252 -8.19 3.07 35.50
N LYS A 253 -7.17 2.47 34.91
CA LYS A 253 -7.30 1.66 33.71
C LYS A 253 -7.35 0.19 34.08
N PRO A 254 -8.41 -0.53 33.67
CA PRO A 254 -8.52 -1.95 33.97
C PRO A 254 -7.32 -2.74 33.42
N ILE A 255 -6.62 -3.44 34.31
CA ILE A 255 -5.58 -4.39 33.93
C ILE A 255 -6.28 -5.68 33.47
N VAL A 256 -6.61 -5.74 32.19
CA VAL A 256 -7.29 -6.91 31.61
C VAL A 256 -6.28 -8.06 31.45
N HIS A 257 -6.55 -9.17 32.12
CA HIS A 257 -5.78 -10.41 31.98
C HIS A 257 -6.19 -11.14 30.69
N ASN A 258 -5.71 -10.70 29.53
CA ASN A 258 -5.86 -11.47 28.30
C ASN A 258 -4.80 -12.58 28.24
N HIS A 259 -5.12 -13.78 28.77
CA HIS A 259 -4.34 -14.98 28.48
C HIS A 259 -4.25 -15.26 26.96
N THR A 260 -5.19 -14.71 26.19
CA THR A 260 -5.42 -14.99 24.77
C THR A 260 -4.51 -14.24 23.80
N THR A 261 -3.73 -13.25 24.25
CA THR A 261 -2.76 -12.52 23.40
C THR A 261 -1.32 -12.81 23.77
N LEU A 262 -1.01 -14.07 24.13
CA LEU A 262 0.32 -14.61 23.84
C LEU A 262 0.42 -14.71 22.31
N GLN A 263 0.76 -13.58 21.67
CA GLN A 263 0.80 -13.33 20.23
C GLN A 263 0.64 -14.60 19.39
N GLU A 264 -0.55 -14.79 18.79
CA GLU A 264 -0.63 -15.58 17.57
C GLU A 264 0.51 -15.10 16.68
N LYS A 265 1.40 -16.02 16.30
CA LYS A 265 2.49 -15.65 15.43
C LYS A 265 1.86 -15.08 14.15
N ASP A 266 2.30 -13.89 13.74
CA ASP A 266 1.83 -13.27 12.50
C ASP A 266 1.97 -14.25 11.31
N PHE A 267 2.96 -15.14 11.39
CA PHE A 267 3.23 -16.17 10.39
C PHE A 267 3.69 -17.49 11.07
N PRO A 268 3.37 -18.65 10.49
CA PRO A 268 3.94 -19.91 10.93
C PRO A 268 5.46 -19.94 10.74
N ASP A 269 6.19 -20.76 11.51
CA ASP A 269 7.65 -20.85 11.35
C ASP A 269 8.03 -21.53 10.02
N HIS A 270 7.20 -22.47 9.55
CA HIS A 270 7.38 -23.22 8.31
C HIS A 270 6.31 -22.83 7.28
N CYS A 271 6.70 -22.84 6.00
CA CYS A 271 5.79 -22.65 4.86
C CYS A 271 6.13 -23.67 3.77
N ASP A 272 5.27 -24.68 3.61
CA ASP A 272 5.46 -25.76 2.63
C ASP A 272 5.20 -25.30 1.18
N ASP A 273 4.21 -24.42 0.99
CA ASP A 273 3.81 -23.91 -0.33
C ASP A 273 3.68 -22.38 -0.33
N PRO A 274 4.75 -21.67 -0.74
CA PRO A 274 4.75 -20.21 -0.83
C PRO A 274 3.66 -19.64 -1.76
N LYS A 275 3.29 -20.36 -2.84
CA LYS A 275 2.31 -19.86 -3.82
C LYS A 275 0.89 -19.97 -3.27
N ALA A 276 0.54 -21.12 -2.68
CA ALA A 276 -0.76 -21.30 -2.04
C ALA A 276 -0.94 -20.32 -0.87
N PHE A 277 0.13 -20.10 -0.09
CA PHE A 277 0.13 -19.13 1.00
C PHE A 277 -0.20 -17.71 0.51
N VAL A 278 0.48 -17.25 -0.55
CA VAL A 278 0.22 -15.92 -1.15
C VAL A 278 -1.20 -15.83 -1.73
N ALA A 279 -1.70 -16.89 -2.37
CA ALA A 279 -3.07 -16.90 -2.89
C ALA A 279 -4.12 -16.69 -1.79
N GLU A 280 -3.95 -17.30 -0.61
CA GLU A 280 -4.86 -17.10 0.53
C GLU A 280 -4.77 -15.69 1.12
N VAL A 281 -3.58 -15.10 1.14
CA VAL A 281 -3.41 -13.69 1.57
C VAL A 281 -4.16 -12.75 0.62
N LEU A 282 -3.97 -12.93 -0.69
CA LEU A 282 -4.58 -12.08 -1.72
C LEU A 282 -6.10 -12.25 -1.85
N LYS A 283 -6.66 -13.39 -1.43
CA LYS A 283 -8.12 -13.54 -1.29
C LYS A 283 -8.71 -12.63 -0.21
N ARG A 284 -7.94 -12.32 0.84
CA ARG A 284 -8.38 -11.48 1.96
C ARG A 284 -8.07 -10.01 1.72
N GLU A 285 -6.86 -9.72 1.24
CA GLU A 285 -6.41 -8.38 0.91
C GLU A 285 -5.85 -8.37 -0.53
N PRO A 286 -6.67 -8.02 -1.53
CA PRO A 286 -6.27 -8.04 -2.94
C PRO A 286 -5.36 -6.87 -3.33
N SER A 287 -5.22 -5.86 -2.46
CA SER A 287 -4.40 -4.67 -2.71
C SER A 287 -2.99 -4.84 -2.15
N TYR A 288 -2.03 -4.12 -2.72
CA TYR A 288 -0.67 -4.12 -2.21
C TYR A 288 -0.59 -3.50 -0.80
N ASP A 289 -0.28 -4.34 0.20
CA ASP A 289 0.05 -3.91 1.56
C ASP A 289 1.57 -3.90 1.79
N GLN A 290 2.14 -2.69 1.95
CA GLN A 290 3.56 -2.52 2.27
C GLN A 290 3.91 -2.94 3.70
N GLU A 291 3.01 -2.71 4.67
CA GLU A 291 3.26 -3.10 6.07
C GLU A 291 3.34 -4.61 6.20
N TRP A 292 2.48 -5.34 5.49
CA TRP A 292 2.53 -6.80 5.44
C TRP A 292 3.88 -7.32 4.91
N VAL A 293 4.39 -6.73 3.83
CA VAL A 293 5.70 -7.11 3.26
C VAL A 293 6.83 -6.92 4.28
N PHE A 294 6.83 -5.80 5.01
CA PHE A 294 7.81 -5.58 6.08
C PHE A 294 7.67 -6.55 7.26
N LYS A 295 6.44 -6.97 7.61
CA LYS A 295 6.24 -7.99 8.64
C LYS A 295 6.83 -9.34 8.22
N VAL A 296 6.66 -9.74 6.96
CA VAL A 296 7.27 -10.97 6.42
C VAL A 296 8.79 -10.86 6.36
N GLU A 297 9.34 -9.72 5.92
CA GLU A 297 10.80 -9.50 5.92
C GLU A 297 11.39 -9.61 7.35
N HIS A 298 10.72 -8.99 8.33
CA HIS A 298 11.11 -9.13 9.73
C HIS A 298 11.01 -10.59 10.20
N HIS A 299 9.98 -11.33 9.78
CA HIS A 299 9.81 -12.75 10.11
C HIS A 299 10.99 -13.59 9.60
N ILE A 300 11.40 -13.39 8.34
CA ILE A 300 12.59 -14.04 7.75
C ILE A 300 13.81 -13.84 8.64
N GLY A 301 14.04 -12.62 9.14
CA GLY A 301 15.17 -12.32 10.02
C GLY A 301 15.13 -13.00 11.40
N ARG A 302 13.97 -13.53 11.83
CA ARG A 302 13.80 -14.27 13.09
C ARG A 302 13.92 -15.79 12.94
N LEU A 303 13.75 -16.31 11.72
CA LEU A 303 13.84 -17.74 11.44
C LEU A 303 15.28 -18.23 11.62
N LYS A 304 15.44 -19.39 12.24
CA LYS A 304 16.75 -20.00 12.49
C LYS A 304 17.16 -20.98 11.41
N ASP A 305 16.19 -21.61 10.77
CA ASP A 305 16.38 -22.56 9.69
C ASP A 305 16.55 -21.83 8.35
N LYS A 306 17.46 -22.32 7.51
CA LYS A 306 17.78 -21.66 6.23
C LYS A 306 16.77 -21.97 5.14
N ASP A 307 16.17 -23.15 5.16
CA ASP A 307 15.18 -23.56 4.17
C ASP A 307 13.88 -22.78 4.43
N ASP A 308 13.49 -22.60 5.70
CA ASP A 308 12.38 -21.72 6.09
C ASP A 308 12.59 -20.27 5.64
N GLN A 309 13.82 -19.75 5.83
CA GLN A 309 14.17 -18.42 5.34
C GLN A 309 14.02 -18.30 3.82
N GLU A 310 14.43 -19.32 3.06
CA GLU A 310 14.33 -19.29 1.60
C GLU A 310 12.87 -19.43 1.14
N ASN A 311 12.06 -20.26 1.79
CA ASN A 311 10.63 -20.41 1.50
C ASN A 311 9.89 -19.08 1.72
N TYR A 312 10.17 -18.37 2.82
CA TYR A 312 9.56 -17.06 3.06
C TYR A 312 10.10 -15.94 2.15
N LYS A 313 11.35 -16.04 1.66
CA LYS A 313 11.79 -15.15 0.57
C LYS A 313 11.02 -15.43 -0.71
N GLU A 314 10.68 -16.69 -0.98
CA GLU A 314 9.85 -17.04 -2.13
C GLU A 314 8.39 -16.54 -1.97
N VAL A 315 7.86 -16.55 -0.75
CA VAL A 315 6.58 -15.89 -0.41
C VAL A 315 6.63 -14.42 -0.82
N LEU A 316 7.68 -13.69 -0.43
CA LEU A 316 7.84 -12.28 -0.81
C LEU A 316 7.93 -12.09 -2.32
N LYS A 317 8.68 -12.94 -3.04
CA LYS A 317 8.78 -12.85 -4.50
C LYS A 317 7.45 -13.13 -5.19
N CYS A 318 6.70 -14.12 -4.73
CA CYS A 318 5.38 -14.44 -5.26
C CYS A 318 4.42 -13.28 -5.04
N TYR A 319 4.33 -12.78 -3.80
CA TYR A 319 3.46 -11.66 -3.45
C TYR A 319 3.83 -10.38 -4.20
N MET A 320 5.10 -9.96 -4.14
CA MET A 320 5.56 -8.76 -4.84
C MET A 320 5.45 -8.91 -6.35
N GLY A 321 5.69 -10.12 -6.86
CA GLY A 321 5.46 -10.47 -8.25
C GLY A 321 4.06 -10.10 -8.69
N GLU A 322 3.03 -10.33 -7.88
CA GLU A 322 1.65 -9.97 -8.23
C GLU A 322 1.40 -8.48 -8.39
N PHE A 323 2.28 -7.59 -7.95
CA PHE A 323 2.08 -6.13 -8.04
C PHE A 323 3.15 -5.42 -8.85
N CYS A 324 4.39 -5.92 -8.85
CA CYS A 324 5.52 -5.23 -9.45
C CYS A 324 6.55 -6.21 -10.02
N ARG A 325 6.91 -5.99 -11.29
CA ARG A 325 7.98 -6.73 -11.97
C ARG A 325 8.81 -5.77 -12.81
N LYS A 326 10.11 -6.03 -12.94
CA LYS A 326 11.03 -5.17 -13.70
C LYS A 326 11.23 -5.70 -15.12
N ASP A 327 10.92 -4.90 -16.12
CA ASP A 327 11.26 -5.17 -17.52
C ASP A 327 12.75 -4.87 -17.76
N LEU A 328 13.54 -5.90 -18.06
CA LEU A 328 14.97 -5.76 -18.29
C LEU A 328 15.33 -5.19 -19.66
N TYR A 329 14.45 -5.34 -20.64
CA TYR A 329 14.68 -4.81 -21.98
C TYR A 329 14.51 -3.30 -22.02
N VAL A 330 13.43 -2.80 -21.40
CA VAL A 330 13.10 -1.36 -21.38
C VAL A 330 13.70 -0.66 -20.16
N GLY A 331 14.05 -1.40 -19.10
CA GLY A 331 14.54 -0.84 -17.84
C GLY A 331 13.45 -0.16 -16.99
N LYS A 332 12.18 -0.44 -17.28
CA LYS A 332 10.99 0.11 -16.60
C LYS A 332 10.25 -1.00 -15.84
N TYR A 333 9.11 -0.67 -15.24
CA TYR A 333 8.35 -1.60 -14.41
C TYR A 333 6.97 -1.90 -14.98
N TYR A 334 6.53 -3.13 -14.75
CA TYR A 334 5.14 -3.53 -14.80
C TYR A 334 4.56 -3.36 -13.41
N PHE A 335 3.48 -2.61 -13.28
CA PHE A 335 2.95 -2.24 -11.96
C PHE A 335 1.42 -2.20 -11.92
N ARG A 336 0.86 -2.62 -10.79
CA ARG A 336 -0.55 -2.47 -10.44
C ARG A 336 -0.72 -2.40 -8.91
N THR A 337 -1.80 -1.78 -8.45
CA THR A 337 -2.06 -1.57 -7.01
C THR A 337 -2.93 -2.63 -6.38
N SER A 338 -3.78 -3.28 -7.18
CA SER A 338 -4.60 -4.43 -6.81
C SER A 338 -4.44 -5.55 -7.85
N ILE A 339 -4.67 -6.80 -7.44
CA ILE A 339 -4.70 -7.93 -8.39
C ILE A 339 -5.84 -7.85 -9.40
N HIS A 340 -6.85 -7.02 -9.14
CA HIS A 340 -7.96 -6.74 -10.05
C HIS A 340 -7.66 -5.64 -11.06
N ASP A 341 -6.60 -4.84 -10.81
CA ASP A 341 -6.21 -3.77 -11.72
C ASP A 341 -5.43 -4.34 -12.93
N PRO A 342 -5.59 -3.71 -14.11
CA PRO A 342 -4.76 -4.05 -15.26
C PRO A 342 -3.29 -3.66 -15.02
N TRP A 343 -2.37 -4.36 -15.68
CA TRP A 343 -0.94 -4.07 -15.60
C TRP A 343 -0.57 -2.79 -16.37
N LEU A 344 0.07 -1.84 -15.68
CA LEU A 344 0.73 -0.71 -16.31
C LEU A 344 2.13 -1.12 -16.78
N LEU A 345 2.48 -0.93 -18.06
CA LEU A 345 3.61 -1.65 -18.69
C LEU A 345 4.92 -0.87 -18.86
N LYS A 346 4.93 0.44 -18.67
CA LYS A 346 6.12 1.29 -18.85
C LYS A 346 6.27 2.26 -17.67
N VAL A 347 6.06 1.79 -16.45
CA VAL A 347 6.05 2.63 -15.25
C VAL A 347 7.48 3.01 -14.84
N PRO A 348 7.78 4.31 -14.64
CA PRO A 348 9.08 4.76 -14.15
C PRO A 348 9.37 4.26 -12.73
N GLY A 349 10.65 4.07 -12.41
CA GLY A 349 11.08 3.62 -11.09
C GLY A 349 10.70 4.59 -9.97
N GLU A 350 10.67 5.90 -10.24
CA GLU A 350 10.25 6.90 -9.26
C GLU A 350 8.79 6.71 -8.85
N THR A 351 7.91 6.40 -9.82
CA THR A 351 6.48 6.15 -9.57
C THR A 351 6.28 4.88 -8.75
N VAL A 352 7.01 3.81 -9.07
CA VAL A 352 6.99 2.58 -8.25
C VAL A 352 7.49 2.88 -6.82
N GLY A 353 8.54 3.68 -6.70
CA GLY A 353 9.14 4.07 -5.41
C GLY A 353 8.22 4.90 -4.50
N MET A 354 7.15 5.49 -5.03
CA MET A 354 6.12 6.15 -4.22
C MET A 354 5.21 5.15 -3.49
N THR A 355 5.11 3.92 -3.98
CA THR A 355 4.22 2.88 -3.42
C THR A 355 5.01 1.75 -2.77
N ILE A 356 6.09 1.30 -3.40
CA ILE A 356 6.94 0.22 -2.93
C ILE A 356 8.28 0.79 -2.46
N HIS A 357 8.58 0.57 -1.19
CA HIS A 357 9.85 0.98 -0.60
C HIS A 357 11.06 0.38 -1.33
N HIS A 358 12.08 1.20 -1.60
CA HIS A 358 13.26 0.85 -2.40
C HIS A 358 14.04 -0.39 -1.89
N LEU A 359 14.06 -0.64 -0.58
CA LEU A 359 14.72 -1.82 0.02
C LEU A 359 14.08 -3.15 -0.42
N LEU A 360 12.81 -3.14 -0.82
CA LEU A 360 12.08 -4.33 -1.22
C LEU A 360 12.34 -4.72 -2.68
N GLY A 361 13.07 -3.89 -3.44
CA GLY A 361 13.39 -4.12 -4.85
C GLY A 361 14.08 -5.45 -5.14
N GLN A 362 14.80 -6.02 -4.16
CA GLN A 362 15.48 -7.31 -4.29
C GLN A 362 14.53 -8.51 -4.46
N TYR A 363 13.27 -8.38 -4.02
CA TYR A 363 12.26 -9.42 -4.14
C TYR A 363 11.39 -9.25 -5.39
N MET A 364 11.57 -8.19 -6.17
CA MET A 364 10.83 -7.97 -7.40
C MET A 364 11.33 -8.92 -8.50
N PRO A 365 10.45 -9.75 -9.10
CA PRO A 365 10.82 -10.56 -10.25
C PRO A 365 11.21 -9.68 -11.45
N GLN A 366 12.14 -10.19 -12.25
CA GLN A 366 12.71 -9.52 -13.42
C GLN A 366 12.28 -10.26 -14.67
N VAL A 367 11.66 -9.56 -15.61
CA VAL A 367 11.15 -10.11 -16.87
C VAL A 367 12.16 -9.86 -17.97
N LYS A 368 12.56 -10.93 -18.68
CA LYS A 368 13.54 -10.82 -19.77
C LYS A 368 12.96 -10.20 -21.03
N THR A 369 11.76 -10.63 -21.42
CA THR A 369 11.10 -10.11 -22.63
C THR A 369 9.60 -9.95 -22.44
N ARG A 370 9.03 -9.02 -23.22
CA ARG A 370 7.59 -8.84 -23.33
C ARG A 370 7.12 -9.49 -24.61
N ILE A 371 6.06 -10.29 -24.52
CA ILE A 371 5.43 -10.92 -25.68
C ILE A 371 3.95 -10.53 -25.76
N PHE A 372 3.35 -10.87 -26.87
CA PHE A 372 1.91 -10.80 -27.09
C PHE A 372 1.54 -12.06 -27.87
N ASP A 373 0.83 -12.99 -27.22
CA ASP A 373 0.56 -14.31 -27.78
C ASP A 373 -0.73 -14.90 -27.20
N PHE A 374 -1.67 -15.33 -28.04
CA PHE A 374 -2.95 -15.88 -27.58
C PHE A 374 -2.82 -17.21 -26.82
N HIS A 375 -1.77 -17.99 -27.14
CA HIS A 375 -1.64 -19.37 -26.68
C HIS A 375 -0.74 -19.51 -25.46
N LYS A 376 -0.08 -18.43 -25.04
CA LYS A 376 0.86 -18.46 -23.91
C LYS A 376 0.21 -17.91 -22.64
N PRO A 377 0.57 -18.46 -21.47
CA PRO A 377 0.15 -17.89 -20.19
C PRO A 377 0.66 -16.46 -20.03
N THR A 378 0.06 -15.74 -19.08
CA THR A 378 0.48 -14.37 -18.73
C THR A 378 1.98 -14.30 -18.38
N TRP A 379 2.53 -15.35 -17.78
CA TRP A 379 3.91 -15.42 -17.33
C TRP A 379 4.62 -16.66 -17.85
N GLY A 380 5.85 -16.48 -18.32
CA GLY A 380 6.72 -17.58 -18.72
C GLY A 380 7.30 -18.35 -17.55
N GLU A 381 8.06 -19.39 -17.87
CA GLU A 381 8.79 -20.16 -16.88
C GLU A 381 9.77 -19.28 -16.09
N GLN A 382 9.90 -19.60 -14.80
CA GLN A 382 10.84 -18.94 -13.91
C GLN A 382 12.21 -19.57 -14.10
N SER A 383 13.18 -18.79 -14.58
CA SER A 383 14.57 -19.20 -14.72
C SER A 383 15.40 -18.66 -13.55
N GLY A 384 15.96 -19.53 -12.72
CA GLY A 384 16.75 -19.11 -11.55
C GLY A 384 15.93 -18.38 -10.47
N LYS A 385 16.59 -17.64 -9.57
CA LYS A 385 15.95 -17.15 -8.33
C LYS A 385 14.96 -15.99 -8.52
N CYS A 386 15.08 -15.16 -9.57
CA CYS A 386 14.22 -13.97 -9.76
C CYS A 386 13.89 -13.66 -11.24
N PHE A 387 14.27 -14.47 -12.22
CA PHE A 387 14.01 -14.15 -13.64
C PHE A 387 12.81 -14.92 -14.18
N ILE A 388 12.00 -14.23 -14.97
CA ILE A 388 10.87 -14.79 -15.70
C ILE A 388 11.16 -14.63 -17.19
N GLU A 389 11.04 -15.72 -17.96
CA GLU A 389 11.36 -15.72 -19.38
C GLU A 389 10.56 -14.66 -20.15
N HIS A 390 9.25 -14.56 -19.88
CA HIS A 390 8.42 -13.54 -20.53
C HIS A 390 7.26 -13.07 -19.67
N PHE A 391 6.77 -11.88 -20.01
CA PHE A 391 5.43 -11.40 -19.68
C PHE A 391 4.61 -11.32 -20.96
N ASN A 392 3.46 -11.97 -20.97
CA ASN A 392 2.50 -11.88 -22.07
C ASN A 392 1.52 -10.74 -21.80
N ALA A 393 1.65 -9.66 -22.57
CA ALA A 393 0.83 -8.46 -22.46
C ALA A 393 -0.56 -8.60 -23.12
N PHE A 394 -0.92 -9.81 -23.57
CA PHE A 394 -2.24 -10.11 -24.12
C PHE A 394 -3.29 -10.16 -22.98
N PRO A 395 -4.29 -9.24 -22.97
CA PRO A 395 -5.28 -9.17 -21.90
C PRO A 395 -6.35 -10.27 -21.94
N GLY A 396 -6.40 -11.07 -23.01
CA GLY A 396 -7.53 -11.96 -23.30
C GLY A 396 -8.54 -11.32 -24.26
N CYS A 397 -9.42 -12.16 -24.81
CA CYS A 397 -10.56 -11.72 -25.60
C CYS A 397 -11.77 -11.41 -24.70
N ALA A 398 -12.67 -10.54 -25.14
CA ALA A 398 -13.96 -10.32 -24.46
C ALA A 398 -14.84 -11.59 -24.47
N ALA A 399 -14.82 -12.33 -25.57
CA ALA A 399 -15.49 -13.62 -25.67
C ALA A 399 -14.70 -14.72 -24.93
N THR A 400 -15.44 -15.59 -24.26
CA THR A 400 -14.91 -16.78 -23.61
C THR A 400 -14.99 -17.96 -24.58
N ASN A 401 -13.90 -18.72 -24.71
CA ASN A 401 -13.92 -19.98 -25.44
C ASN A 401 -14.66 -21.04 -24.61
N LEU A 402 -15.79 -21.53 -25.12
CA LEU A 402 -16.64 -22.50 -24.42
C LEU A 402 -16.06 -23.92 -24.41
N GLY A 403 -15.07 -24.21 -25.26
CA GLY A 403 -14.46 -25.54 -25.34
C GLY A 403 -15.40 -26.65 -25.79
N CYS A 404 -16.56 -26.31 -26.36
CA CYS A 404 -17.59 -27.24 -26.80
C CYS A 404 -18.08 -26.92 -28.21
N HIS A 405 -18.82 -27.87 -28.80
CA HIS A 405 -19.58 -27.61 -30.02
C HIS A 405 -20.85 -26.82 -29.68
N VAL A 406 -21.13 -25.78 -30.46
CA VAL A 406 -22.36 -24.98 -30.37
C VAL A 406 -23.14 -25.23 -31.65
N GLU A 407 -24.42 -25.59 -31.51
CA GLU A 407 -25.30 -25.84 -32.64
C GLU A 407 -25.51 -24.57 -33.46
N ARG A 408 -25.55 -24.71 -34.79
CA ARG A 408 -25.62 -23.57 -35.72
C ARG A 408 -26.81 -22.66 -35.43
N ASP A 409 -27.95 -23.23 -35.05
CA ASP A 409 -29.19 -22.50 -34.81
C ASP A 409 -29.07 -21.49 -33.65
N GLU A 410 -28.19 -21.72 -32.68
CA GLU A 410 -27.96 -20.79 -31.57
C GLU A 410 -27.25 -19.50 -32.01
N VAL A 411 -26.46 -19.58 -33.08
CA VAL A 411 -25.68 -18.46 -33.64
C VAL A 411 -26.18 -17.99 -35.00
N ALA A 412 -27.23 -18.64 -35.52
CA ALA A 412 -27.80 -18.39 -36.84
C ALA A 412 -28.14 -16.90 -37.08
N PRO A 413 -28.73 -16.14 -36.13
CA PRO A 413 -29.03 -14.73 -36.37
C PRO A 413 -27.81 -13.88 -36.78
N TYR A 414 -26.65 -14.15 -36.20
CA TYR A 414 -25.43 -13.42 -36.55
C TYR A 414 -24.79 -13.93 -37.84
N LEU A 415 -24.82 -15.25 -38.08
CA LEU A 415 -24.33 -15.85 -39.32
C LEU A 415 -25.16 -15.40 -40.53
N ASP A 416 -26.48 -15.37 -40.39
CA ASP A 416 -27.41 -14.92 -41.42
C ASP A 416 -27.25 -13.43 -41.69
N TYR A 417 -27.00 -12.62 -40.65
CA TYR A 417 -26.63 -11.21 -40.81
C TYR A 417 -25.36 -11.05 -41.66
N ILE A 418 -24.29 -11.81 -41.40
CA ILE A 418 -23.06 -11.73 -42.20
C ILE A 418 -23.35 -12.13 -43.65
N LEU A 419 -24.07 -13.23 -43.89
CA LEU A 419 -24.38 -13.68 -45.25
C LEU A 419 -25.24 -12.66 -46.00
N GLN A 420 -26.37 -12.25 -45.42
CA GLN A 420 -27.39 -11.45 -46.09
C GLN A 420 -26.97 -9.98 -46.22
N VAL A 421 -26.39 -9.40 -45.16
CA VAL A 421 -26.10 -7.97 -45.09
C VAL A 421 -24.67 -7.67 -45.53
N ILE A 422 -23.67 -8.32 -44.93
CA ILE A 422 -22.26 -8.03 -45.22
C ILE A 422 -21.83 -8.61 -46.58
N CYS A 423 -22.25 -9.82 -46.90
CA CYS A 423 -21.85 -10.52 -48.12
C CYS A 423 -22.87 -10.41 -49.26
N SER A 424 -24.04 -9.82 -49.01
CA SER A 424 -25.12 -9.67 -50.01
C SER A 424 -25.54 -11.01 -50.63
N ASN A 425 -25.71 -12.03 -49.80
CA ASN A 425 -26.03 -13.42 -50.16
C ASN A 425 -24.99 -14.13 -51.05
N ARG A 426 -23.74 -13.66 -51.06
CA ARG A 426 -22.66 -14.32 -51.80
C ARG A 426 -21.89 -15.28 -50.89
N GLU A 427 -22.08 -16.58 -51.14
CA GLU A 427 -21.54 -17.68 -50.33
C GLU A 427 -20.00 -17.74 -50.30
N THR A 428 -19.36 -17.39 -51.41
CA THR A 428 -17.89 -17.38 -51.52
C THR A 428 -17.28 -16.35 -50.58
N GLU A 429 -17.78 -15.11 -50.63
CA GLU A 429 -17.39 -14.01 -49.76
C GLU A 429 -17.75 -14.30 -48.31
N TYR A 430 -18.93 -14.88 -48.05
CA TYR A 430 -19.34 -15.29 -46.71
C TYR A 430 -18.34 -16.28 -46.08
N THR A 431 -17.99 -17.33 -46.82
CA THR A 431 -16.98 -18.31 -46.37
C THR A 431 -15.63 -17.66 -46.12
N TYR A 432 -15.23 -16.70 -46.95
CA TYR A 432 -13.97 -15.98 -46.79
C TYR A 432 -13.97 -15.09 -45.54
N VAL A 433 -15.04 -14.32 -45.32
CA VAL A 433 -15.21 -13.46 -44.14
C VAL A 433 -15.15 -14.29 -42.87
N LEU A 434 -15.82 -15.45 -42.83
CA LEU A 434 -15.76 -16.35 -41.66
C LEU A 434 -14.35 -16.88 -41.38
N LYS A 435 -13.59 -17.26 -42.41
CA LYS A 435 -12.18 -17.69 -42.25
C LYS A 435 -11.30 -16.55 -41.76
N TRP A 436 -11.47 -15.36 -42.34
CA TRP A 436 -10.74 -14.17 -41.92
C TRP A 436 -11.05 -13.84 -40.45
N MET A 437 -12.31 -13.93 -40.03
CA MET A 437 -12.71 -13.78 -38.63
C MET A 437 -12.07 -14.84 -37.73
N GLN A 438 -12.07 -16.11 -38.15
CA GLN A 438 -11.45 -17.21 -37.40
C GLN A 438 -9.97 -16.95 -37.12
N GLU A 439 -9.23 -16.41 -38.09
CA GLU A 439 -7.81 -16.11 -37.94
C GLU A 439 -7.52 -15.05 -36.87
N LEU A 440 -8.46 -14.12 -36.61
CA LEU A 440 -8.35 -13.13 -35.52
C LEU A 440 -8.25 -13.78 -34.13
N PHE A 441 -8.78 -15.00 -33.97
CA PHE A 441 -8.84 -15.70 -32.68
C PHE A 441 -7.91 -16.91 -32.58
N THR A 442 -7.32 -17.35 -33.71
CA THR A 442 -6.50 -18.57 -33.78
C THR A 442 -5.02 -18.28 -34.03
N SER A 443 -4.70 -17.17 -34.70
CA SER A 443 -3.33 -16.82 -35.08
C SER A 443 -2.73 -15.78 -34.13
N SER A 444 -1.52 -16.05 -33.63
CA SER A 444 -0.70 -15.06 -32.94
C SER A 444 0.11 -14.18 -33.90
N LYS A 445 -0.37 -13.96 -35.12
CA LYS A 445 0.25 -13.11 -36.17
C LYS A 445 -0.84 -12.40 -36.98
N ALA A 446 -0.48 -11.29 -37.62
CA ALA A 446 -1.33 -10.68 -38.64
C ALA A 446 -1.61 -11.68 -39.77
N ASN A 447 -2.85 -11.72 -40.27
CA ASN A 447 -3.25 -12.64 -41.33
C ASN A 447 -2.81 -12.22 -42.74
N GLY A 448 -2.18 -11.05 -42.87
CA GLY A 448 -1.71 -10.58 -44.18
C GLY A 448 -2.83 -10.06 -45.10
N VAL A 449 -4.07 -9.93 -44.60
CA VAL A 449 -5.25 -9.58 -45.41
C VAL A 449 -5.99 -8.38 -44.82
N VAL A 450 -6.20 -7.35 -45.65
CA VAL A 450 -7.07 -6.22 -45.33
C VAL A 450 -8.51 -6.51 -45.78
N LEU A 451 -9.45 -6.61 -44.85
CA LEU A 451 -10.88 -6.79 -45.16
C LEU A 451 -11.53 -5.44 -45.49
N CYS A 452 -12.00 -5.25 -46.72
CA CYS A 452 -12.68 -4.03 -47.14
C CYS A 452 -14.18 -4.26 -47.29
N ILE A 453 -15.01 -3.49 -46.60
CA ILE A 453 -16.47 -3.52 -46.70
C ILE A 453 -16.96 -2.17 -47.25
N THR A 454 -17.57 -2.21 -48.43
CA THR A 454 -18.20 -1.06 -49.09
C THR A 454 -19.71 -1.15 -49.03
N GLY A 455 -20.38 0.01 -48.96
CA GLY A 455 -21.84 0.09 -49.03
C GLY A 455 -22.33 1.46 -48.60
N LEU A 456 -23.63 1.72 -48.69
CA LEU A 456 -24.21 2.98 -48.20
C LEU A 456 -24.11 3.10 -46.67
N GLU A 457 -24.20 4.32 -46.16
CA GLU A 457 -24.32 4.53 -44.71
C GLU A 457 -25.58 3.83 -44.17
N GLY A 458 -25.52 3.33 -42.94
CA GLY A 458 -26.64 2.61 -42.33
C GLY A 458 -26.85 1.16 -42.80
N THR A 459 -26.00 0.61 -43.68
CA THR A 459 -26.12 -0.79 -44.15
C THR A 459 -25.57 -1.83 -43.16
N GLY A 460 -25.20 -1.46 -41.94
CA GLY A 460 -24.72 -2.39 -40.91
C GLY A 460 -23.19 -2.60 -40.86
N LYS A 461 -22.39 -2.02 -41.77
CA LYS A 461 -20.91 -2.17 -41.77
C LYS A 461 -20.26 -1.86 -40.41
N GLY A 462 -20.72 -0.80 -39.73
CA GLY A 462 -20.26 -0.44 -38.40
C GLY A 462 -20.63 -1.47 -37.32
N PHE A 463 -21.83 -2.07 -37.41
CA PHE A 463 -22.29 -3.09 -36.47
C PHE A 463 -21.43 -4.36 -36.53
N PHE A 464 -20.93 -4.74 -37.71
CA PHE A 464 -20.00 -5.87 -37.84
C PHE A 464 -18.70 -5.64 -37.06
N TYR A 465 -18.07 -4.47 -37.26
CA TYR A 465 -16.87 -4.10 -36.49
C TYR A 465 -17.18 -3.94 -34.99
N GLN A 466 -18.30 -3.33 -34.64
CA GLN A 466 -18.72 -3.16 -33.25
C GLN A 466 -18.88 -4.51 -32.56
N THR A 467 -19.47 -5.50 -33.23
CA THR A 467 -19.61 -6.85 -32.66
C THR A 467 -18.25 -7.51 -32.43
N LEU A 468 -17.35 -7.43 -33.42
CA LEU A 468 -15.97 -7.92 -33.28
C LEU A 468 -15.23 -7.21 -32.13
N SER A 469 -15.38 -5.88 -32.02
CA SER A 469 -14.66 -5.04 -31.07
C SER A 469 -15.22 -5.13 -29.65
N GLU A 470 -16.53 -5.08 -29.47
CA GLU A 470 -17.15 -4.97 -28.14
C GLU A 470 -17.45 -6.33 -27.51
N HIS A 471 -17.84 -7.33 -28.31
CA HIS A 471 -18.35 -8.60 -27.79
C HIS A 471 -17.38 -9.77 -27.98
N LEU A 472 -16.48 -9.71 -28.98
CA LEU A 472 -15.60 -10.84 -29.30
C LEU A 472 -14.14 -10.60 -28.90
N LEU A 473 -13.44 -9.66 -29.54
CA LEU A 473 -12.05 -9.33 -29.21
C LEU A 473 -11.95 -8.50 -27.92
N GLY A 474 -12.79 -7.48 -27.77
CA GLY A 474 -12.68 -6.50 -26.70
C GLY A 474 -12.02 -5.21 -27.17
N LYS A 475 -12.52 -4.07 -26.65
CA LYS A 475 -12.13 -2.71 -27.07
C LYS A 475 -10.62 -2.46 -26.93
N GLU A 476 -10.01 -3.06 -25.92
CA GLU A 476 -8.56 -2.95 -25.65
C GLU A 476 -7.69 -3.51 -26.79
N LEU A 477 -8.18 -4.51 -27.52
CA LEU A 477 -7.50 -5.12 -28.67
C LEU A 477 -7.81 -4.41 -30.00
N CYS A 478 -8.74 -3.47 -29.99
CA CYS A 478 -9.23 -2.82 -31.21
C CYS A 478 -8.81 -1.33 -31.26
N LEU A 479 -8.68 -0.81 -32.48
CA LEU A 479 -8.44 0.60 -32.76
C LEU A 479 -9.32 1.05 -33.93
N THR A 480 -9.96 2.21 -33.80
CA THR A 480 -10.72 2.84 -34.87
C THR A 480 -10.01 4.12 -35.28
N LEU A 481 -9.74 4.27 -36.58
CA LEU A 481 -9.04 5.39 -37.19
C LEU A 481 -9.99 6.10 -38.16
N ASN A 482 -10.47 7.28 -37.76
CA ASN A 482 -11.37 8.11 -38.59
C ASN A 482 -10.60 9.03 -39.56
N ASN A 483 -9.28 9.21 -39.36
CA ASN A 483 -8.41 10.06 -40.19
C ASN A 483 -7.26 9.24 -40.76
N ALA A 484 -7.58 8.32 -41.68
CA ALA A 484 -6.62 7.36 -42.22
C ALA A 484 -5.43 8.04 -42.95
N ASP A 485 -5.66 9.14 -43.64
CA ASP A 485 -4.60 9.92 -44.32
C ASP A 485 -3.58 10.49 -43.35
N GLN A 486 -4.03 11.11 -42.25
CA GLN A 486 -3.13 11.69 -41.26
C GLN A 486 -2.30 10.60 -40.60
N PHE A 487 -2.95 9.51 -40.18
CA PHE A 487 -2.28 8.38 -39.53
C PHE A 487 -1.23 7.75 -40.45
N LEU A 488 -1.57 7.53 -41.72
CA LEU A 488 -0.64 6.93 -42.68
C LEU A 488 0.44 7.92 -43.14
N ALA A 489 0.21 9.23 -43.08
CA ALA A 489 1.19 10.26 -43.45
C ALA A 489 2.29 10.46 -42.40
N GLN A 490 1.95 10.34 -41.11
CA GLN A 490 2.89 10.55 -40.01
C GLN A 490 3.84 9.37 -39.78
N THR A 491 4.83 9.58 -38.90
CA THR A 491 5.78 8.55 -38.47
C THR A 491 5.45 7.95 -37.11
N PHE A 492 4.53 8.53 -36.35
CA PHE A 492 4.13 8.03 -35.03
C PHE A 492 2.99 7.02 -35.15
N ASN A 493 3.11 5.88 -34.46
CA ASN A 493 2.21 4.74 -34.63
C ASN A 493 2.07 3.89 -33.36
N SER A 494 2.34 4.47 -32.18
CA SER A 494 2.23 3.76 -30.89
C SER A 494 0.83 3.24 -30.58
N GLU A 495 -0.21 3.79 -31.22
CA GLU A 495 -1.60 3.34 -31.11
C GLU A 495 -1.82 1.92 -31.65
N LEU A 496 -0.94 1.44 -32.55
CA LEU A 496 -0.98 0.07 -33.08
C LEU A 496 -0.38 -0.95 -32.13
N GLU A 497 0.40 -0.51 -31.14
CA GLU A 497 1.02 -1.40 -30.16
C GLU A 497 -0.10 -2.16 -29.42
N LYS A 498 -0.04 -3.49 -29.42
CA LYS A 498 -1.01 -4.39 -28.73
C LYS A 498 -2.42 -4.42 -29.33
N LYS A 499 -2.61 -4.00 -30.58
CA LYS A 499 -3.90 -4.10 -31.27
C LYS A 499 -3.95 -5.35 -32.16
N SER A 500 -5.02 -6.12 -32.06
CA SER A 500 -5.28 -7.27 -32.94
C SER A 500 -6.12 -6.87 -34.16
N LEU A 501 -6.97 -5.84 -34.03
CA LEU A 501 -7.84 -5.37 -35.12
C LEU A 501 -7.85 -3.84 -35.21
N VAL A 502 -7.63 -3.32 -36.41
CA VAL A 502 -7.62 -1.88 -36.70
C VAL A 502 -8.63 -1.59 -37.81
N LEU A 503 -9.60 -0.74 -37.53
CA LEU A 503 -10.57 -0.25 -38.49
C LEU A 503 -10.13 1.12 -39.01
N PHE A 504 -10.02 1.26 -40.33
CA PHE A 504 -10.09 2.55 -40.99
C PHE A 504 -11.55 2.83 -41.33
N ASP A 505 -12.16 3.69 -40.54
CA ASP A 505 -13.55 4.09 -40.74
C ASP A 505 -13.56 5.31 -41.65
N GLU A 506 -13.89 5.08 -42.91
CA GLU A 506 -13.78 5.99 -44.05
C GLU A 506 -12.34 6.24 -44.54
N MET A 507 -12.08 5.73 -45.76
CA MET A 507 -10.87 6.12 -46.49
C MET A 507 -11.08 7.46 -47.20
N PRO A 508 -10.17 8.44 -47.02
CA PRO A 508 -10.35 9.78 -47.55
C PRO A 508 -10.24 9.81 -49.08
N ALA A 509 -11.04 10.68 -49.70
CA ALA A 509 -11.03 10.90 -51.14
C ALA A 509 -9.80 11.72 -51.58
N VAL A 510 -8.61 11.11 -51.56
CA VAL A 510 -7.35 11.77 -51.90
C VAL A 510 -6.93 11.51 -53.36
N GLY A 511 -6.03 12.35 -53.90
CA GLY A 511 -5.50 12.18 -55.26
C GLY A 511 -4.83 10.82 -55.48
N PHE A 512 -4.76 10.36 -56.73
CA PHE A 512 -4.25 9.02 -57.10
C PHE A 512 -2.85 8.70 -56.52
N LYS A 513 -1.92 9.66 -56.57
CA LYS A 513 -0.56 9.50 -56.02
C LYS A 513 -0.56 9.26 -54.51
N GLN A 514 -1.40 10.00 -53.78
CA GLN A 514 -1.50 9.89 -52.32
C GLN A 514 -2.16 8.58 -51.91
N ARG A 515 -3.22 8.16 -52.62
CA ARG A 515 -3.84 6.83 -52.47
C ARG A 515 -2.84 5.69 -52.65
N ARG A 516 -1.99 5.77 -53.68
CA ARG A 516 -0.96 4.75 -53.94
C ARG A 516 0.08 4.68 -52.82
N SER A 517 0.55 5.83 -52.33
CA SER A 517 1.49 5.88 -51.20
C SER A 517 0.88 5.33 -49.90
N MET A 518 -0.40 5.61 -49.64
CA MET A 518 -1.12 5.03 -48.50
C MET A 518 -1.24 3.50 -48.61
N PHE A 519 -1.53 3.00 -49.80
CA PHE A 519 -1.60 1.56 -50.08
C PHE A 519 -0.27 0.84 -49.84
N ASP A 520 0.84 1.39 -50.33
CA ASP A 520 2.16 0.80 -50.13
C ASP A 520 2.51 0.70 -48.63
N LYS A 521 2.13 1.70 -47.83
CA LYS A 521 2.30 1.67 -46.37
C LYS A 521 1.42 0.62 -45.71
N LEU A 522 0.13 0.58 -46.04
CA LEU A 522 -0.81 -0.43 -45.52
C LEU A 522 -0.34 -1.84 -45.83
N LYS A 523 0.18 -2.07 -47.04
CA LYS A 523 0.71 -3.38 -47.44
C LYS A 523 1.88 -3.81 -46.55
N ASN A 524 2.85 -2.92 -46.31
CA ASN A 524 3.98 -3.23 -45.43
C ASN A 524 3.49 -3.49 -43.99
N MET A 525 2.59 -2.65 -43.48
CA MET A 525 1.99 -2.83 -42.15
C MET A 525 1.22 -4.14 -42.00
N THR A 526 0.66 -4.67 -43.09
CA THR A 526 -0.12 -5.90 -43.08
C THR A 526 0.77 -7.14 -43.22
N MET A 527 1.91 -7.04 -43.91
CA MET A 527 2.76 -8.18 -44.29
C MET A 527 3.95 -8.40 -43.35
N ASP A 528 4.45 -7.36 -42.70
CA ASP A 528 5.65 -7.46 -41.85
C ASP A 528 5.36 -8.23 -40.56
N ASP A 529 6.20 -9.21 -40.20
CA ASP A 529 6.12 -9.96 -38.92
C ASP A 529 6.39 -9.06 -37.69
N LYS A 530 7.02 -7.89 -37.88
CA LYS A 530 7.43 -6.96 -36.84
C LYS A 530 7.07 -5.53 -37.23
N ILE A 531 6.65 -4.76 -36.24
CA ILE A 531 6.36 -3.33 -36.39
C ILE A 531 7.33 -2.49 -35.58
N ILE A 532 7.86 -1.43 -36.18
CA ILE A 532 8.64 -0.41 -35.46
C ILE A 532 7.64 0.56 -34.82
N ILE A 533 7.63 0.60 -33.49
CA ILE A 533 6.79 1.50 -32.71
C ILE A 533 7.55 2.80 -32.45
N ASN A 534 6.96 3.90 -32.91
CA ASN A 534 7.49 5.24 -32.74
C ASN A 534 6.50 6.08 -31.91
N GLU A 535 6.89 6.34 -30.66
CA GLU A 535 6.13 7.11 -29.67
C GLU A 535 6.80 8.49 -29.48
N LYS A 536 6.00 9.55 -29.29
CA LYS A 536 6.54 10.92 -29.18
C LYS A 536 7.48 11.03 -27.97
N SER A 537 8.65 11.63 -28.19
CA SER A 537 9.68 11.85 -27.16
C SER A 537 10.25 10.57 -26.52
N MET A 538 10.08 9.43 -27.18
CA MET A 538 10.54 8.11 -26.71
C MET A 538 11.45 7.45 -27.75
N ARG A 539 12.29 6.51 -27.31
CA ARG A 539 13.10 5.71 -28.24
C ARG A 539 12.19 4.77 -29.04
N ARG A 540 12.55 4.53 -30.30
CA ARG A 540 11.86 3.54 -31.14
C ARG A 540 12.10 2.15 -30.57
N ASP A 541 11.06 1.33 -30.60
CA ASP A 541 11.10 -0.05 -30.15
C ASP A 541 10.51 -0.98 -31.23
N VAL A 542 10.85 -2.26 -31.20
CA VAL A 542 10.39 -3.27 -32.16
C VAL A 542 9.40 -4.19 -31.47
N ALA A 543 8.16 -4.22 -31.95
CA ALA A 543 7.13 -5.12 -31.47
C ALA A 543 6.80 -6.20 -32.52
N LYS A 544 6.26 -7.33 -32.07
CA LYS A 544 5.65 -8.33 -32.93
C LYS A 544 4.38 -7.73 -33.56
N ASN A 545 4.21 -7.89 -34.86
CA ASN A 545 3.03 -7.40 -35.55
C ASN A 545 1.88 -8.40 -35.43
N MET A 546 0.75 -7.93 -34.91
CA MET A 546 -0.50 -8.69 -34.79
C MET A 546 -1.69 -7.91 -35.32
N ASN A 547 -1.44 -6.78 -35.98
CA ASN A 547 -2.50 -5.90 -36.46
C ASN A 547 -3.14 -6.52 -37.70
N ASN A 548 -4.42 -6.89 -37.59
CA ASN A 548 -5.28 -7.18 -38.74
C ASN A 548 -6.04 -5.90 -39.09
N PHE A 549 -6.27 -5.65 -40.38
CA PHE A 549 -6.83 -4.38 -40.84
C PHE A 549 -8.19 -4.59 -41.51
N MET A 550 -9.11 -3.70 -41.19
CA MET A 550 -10.43 -3.61 -41.80
C MET A 550 -10.65 -2.18 -42.31
N ILE A 551 -11.36 -2.04 -43.43
CA ILE A 551 -11.73 -0.75 -44.00
C ILE A 551 -13.24 -0.74 -44.21
N ASN A 552 -13.91 0.25 -43.61
CA ASN A 552 -15.29 0.59 -43.95
C ASN A 552 -15.28 1.85 -44.82
N SER A 553 -15.99 1.82 -45.95
CA SER A 553 -16.14 3.04 -46.76
C SER A 553 -17.47 3.07 -47.50
N ASN A 554 -17.97 4.28 -47.73
CA ASN A 554 -19.09 4.53 -48.62
C ASN A 554 -18.63 4.77 -50.07
N ASN A 555 -17.32 4.87 -50.31
CA ASN A 555 -16.73 5.06 -51.63
C ASN A 555 -16.28 3.71 -52.21
N GLU A 556 -16.69 3.38 -53.43
CA GLU A 556 -16.28 2.13 -54.10
C GLU A 556 -14.80 2.15 -54.54
N ALA A 557 -14.22 3.33 -54.77
CA ALA A 557 -12.84 3.51 -55.21
C ALA A 557 -11.86 3.72 -54.04
N ILE A 558 -11.86 2.78 -53.09
CA ILE A 558 -11.07 2.85 -51.83
C ILE A 558 -9.55 2.81 -52.11
N LEU A 559 -9.08 1.81 -52.87
CA LEU A 559 -7.65 1.56 -53.10
C LEU A 559 -7.37 1.21 -54.57
N PRO A 560 -6.23 1.65 -55.14
CA PRO A 560 -5.81 1.23 -56.47
C PRO A 560 -5.35 -0.23 -56.42
N LEU A 561 -6.26 -1.17 -56.74
CA LEU A 561 -5.94 -2.59 -56.84
C LEU A 561 -5.05 -2.82 -58.07
N THR A 562 -3.83 -3.27 -57.86
CA THR A 562 -3.02 -3.84 -58.95
C THR A 562 -3.59 -5.19 -59.32
N ALA A 563 -3.91 -5.39 -60.61
CA ALA A 563 -4.33 -6.70 -61.11
C ALA A 563 -3.32 -7.79 -60.71
N PRO A 564 -3.78 -8.99 -60.34
CA PRO A 564 -2.91 -10.08 -59.95
C PRO A 564 -1.92 -10.37 -61.09
N GLY A 565 -0.63 -10.41 -60.77
CA GLY A 565 0.37 -11.01 -61.65
C GLY A 565 -0.01 -12.48 -61.80
N ARG A 566 -0.23 -12.92 -63.04
CA ARG A 566 -0.42 -14.33 -63.39
C ARG A 566 0.78 -15.17 -63.03
#